data_AF-A0A7J9VS49-F1
#
_entry.id   AF-A0A7J9VS49-F1
#
_cell.length_a   1.000
_cell.length_b   1.000
_cell.length_c   1.000
_cell.angle_alpha   90.00
_cell.angle_beta   90.00
_cell.angle_gamma   90.00
#
_symmetry.space_group_name_H-M   'P 1'
#
loop_
_entity.id
_entity.type
_entity.pdbx_description
1 polymer ?
#
loop_
_entity_poly.entity_id
_entity_poly.type
_entity_poly.pdbx_seq_one_letter_code
_entity_poly.pdbx_strand_id
1 'polypeptide(L)'
;MSRSVFDGVTPPRRRTDLLEDGVTAGRLRGPGWQRTSHGFYVPAGVDRRGPLQRVAQASRRLPAGGAVGGWAAARTLGVRAFDGLATDGRTPIDVPLCIGAEHQIRSVPGIRVWADSLPSDDVVEVDGVPVTTPERTCLDGMRRASGPVEAVVFADLMFHAGLVTVERMRDYVGRHRGWRGHSSGPAGAAARRPPVPQCLGDPNPDGVDSRRGPPEPHVQPAGAPSIAGP
;
A
#
# COMPACT_ATOMS: atom_id res chain seq x y z
N MET A 1 15.40 -12.51 13.44
CA MET A 1 15.42 -11.03 13.39
C MET A 1 14.95 -10.62 12.00
N SER A 2 13.76 -10.03 11.89
CA SER A 2 13.27 -9.56 10.58
C SER A 2 14.10 -8.34 10.15
N ARG A 3 14.54 -8.30 8.90
CA ARG A 3 15.31 -7.18 8.34
C ARG A 3 14.36 -5.99 8.17
N SER A 4 14.75 -4.80 8.64
CA SER A 4 13.99 -3.56 8.45
C SER A 4 13.67 -3.34 6.97
N VAL A 5 12.44 -2.90 6.68
CA VAL A 5 12.01 -2.54 5.32
C VAL A 5 12.81 -1.35 4.82
N PHE A 6 13.13 -0.42 5.72
CA PHE A 6 13.92 0.78 5.44
C PHE A 6 15.44 0.57 5.53
N ASP A 7 15.92 -0.68 5.47
CA ASP A 7 17.35 -0.93 5.37
C ASP A 7 17.95 -0.25 4.12
N GLY A 8 19.08 0.44 4.31
CA GLY A 8 19.71 1.30 3.29
C GLY A 8 19.02 2.65 3.06
N VAL A 9 17.94 2.98 3.76
CA VAL A 9 17.30 4.31 3.71
C VAL A 9 17.94 5.23 4.74
N THR A 10 18.21 6.47 4.33
CA THR A 10 18.68 7.52 5.24
C THR A 10 17.51 8.44 5.61
N PRO A 11 16.85 8.22 6.77
CA PRO A 11 15.70 9.02 7.15
C PRO A 11 16.12 10.49 7.34
N PRO A 12 15.28 11.47 6.95
CA PRO A 12 15.59 12.86 7.22
C PRO A 12 15.61 13.12 8.72
N ARG A 13 16.60 13.91 9.13
CA ARG A 13 16.81 14.34 10.52
C ARG A 13 16.40 15.78 10.70
N ARG A 14 15.86 16.14 11.87
CA ARG A 14 15.52 17.53 12.14
C ARG A 14 16.79 18.35 12.29
N ARG A 15 16.70 19.62 11.92
CA ARG A 15 17.77 20.60 12.13
C ARG A 15 18.21 20.62 13.59
N THR A 16 17.27 20.64 14.53
CA THR A 16 17.57 20.71 15.96
C THR A 16 18.43 19.52 16.41
N ASP A 17 18.01 18.30 16.11
CA ASP A 17 18.78 17.09 16.44
C ASP A 17 20.19 17.10 15.81
N LEU A 18 20.32 17.61 14.58
CA LEU A 18 21.61 17.72 13.92
C LEU A 18 22.53 18.75 14.59
N LEU A 19 21.97 19.87 15.05
CA LEU A 19 22.72 20.88 15.79
C LEU A 19 23.17 20.35 17.16
N GLU A 20 22.30 19.61 17.85
CA GLU A 20 22.59 18.95 19.12
C GLU A 20 23.71 17.91 18.96
N ASP A 21 23.73 17.18 17.85
CA ASP A 21 24.80 16.26 17.47
C ASP A 21 26.09 16.96 16.98
N GLY A 22 26.16 18.28 17.03
CA GLY A 22 27.35 19.07 16.67
C GLY A 22 27.51 19.38 15.18
N VAL A 23 26.52 19.09 14.34
CA VAL A 23 26.51 19.56 12.95
C VAL A 23 26.20 21.06 12.95
N THR A 24 27.17 21.89 12.59
CA THR A 24 26.98 23.34 12.65
C THR A 24 25.95 23.84 11.61
N ALA A 25 25.28 24.95 11.92
CA ALA A 25 24.36 25.61 10.99
C ALA A 25 25.04 26.05 9.68
N GLY A 26 26.36 26.27 9.68
CA GLY A 26 27.14 26.52 8.48
C GLY A 26 27.27 25.27 7.60
N ARG A 27 27.55 24.11 8.20
CA ARG A 27 27.62 22.82 7.49
C ARG A 27 26.28 22.44 6.86
N LEU A 28 25.15 22.67 7.56
CA LEU A 28 23.81 22.40 7.03
C LEU A 28 23.45 23.27 5.81
N ARG A 29 24.08 24.44 5.65
CA ARG A 29 23.93 25.32 4.48
C ARG A 29 24.94 25.01 3.37
N GLY A 30 25.95 24.18 3.67
CA GLY A 30 27.00 23.79 2.73
C GLY A 30 26.60 22.62 1.84
N PRO A 31 27.48 22.23 0.90
CA PRO A 31 27.19 21.22 -0.12
C PRO A 31 27.03 19.79 0.41
N GLY A 32 27.44 19.52 1.65
CA GLY A 32 27.36 18.18 2.27
C GLY A 32 25.95 17.79 2.74
N TRP A 33 25.02 18.73 2.78
CA TRP A 33 23.65 18.52 3.26
C TRP A 33 22.64 19.04 2.26
N GLN A 34 21.51 18.34 2.16
CA GLN A 34 20.37 18.76 1.38
C GLN A 34 19.14 18.85 2.26
N ARG A 35 18.39 19.93 2.09
CA ARG A 35 17.10 20.12 2.75
C ARG A 35 16.03 19.34 1.98
N THR A 36 15.30 18.45 2.68
CA THR A 36 14.22 17.64 2.09
C THR A 36 12.86 18.29 2.29
N SER A 37 12.62 18.85 3.47
CA SER A 37 11.43 19.62 3.81
C SER A 37 11.77 20.72 4.81
N HIS A 38 10.78 21.45 5.34
CA HIS A 38 11.07 22.51 6.30
C HIS A 38 11.64 21.93 7.60
N GLY A 39 12.87 22.33 7.94
CA GLY A 39 13.56 21.85 9.14
C GLY A 39 14.13 20.44 9.06
N PHE A 40 14.07 19.75 7.92
CA PHE A 40 14.61 18.38 7.75
C PHE A 40 15.69 18.29 6.69
N TYR A 41 16.73 17.52 7.00
CA TYR A 41 17.94 17.40 6.19
C TYR A 41 18.37 15.93 6.01
N VAL A 42 19.02 15.66 4.89
CA VAL A 42 19.75 14.42 4.59
C VAL A 42 21.15 14.77 4.07
N PRO A 43 22.15 13.88 4.20
CA PRO A 43 23.43 14.04 3.54
C PRO A 43 23.26 14.12 2.01
N ALA A 44 24.10 14.91 1.34
CA ALA A 44 23.95 15.20 -0.08
C ALA A 44 24.16 14.01 -1.02
N GLY A 45 24.84 12.94 -0.58
CA GLY A 45 25.08 11.73 -1.36
C GLY A 45 23.93 10.72 -1.35
N VAL A 46 22.84 10.99 -0.62
CA VAL A 46 21.69 10.08 -0.54
C VAL A 46 20.91 10.06 -1.85
N ASP A 47 20.68 8.87 -2.42
CA ASP A 47 19.79 8.74 -3.58
C ASP A 47 18.33 8.96 -3.18
N ARG A 48 17.78 10.11 -3.57
CA ARG A 48 16.41 10.52 -3.25
C ARG A 48 15.35 9.93 -4.18
N ARG A 49 15.76 9.18 -5.21
CA ARG A 49 14.85 8.58 -6.20
C ARG A 49 14.28 7.25 -5.72
N GLY A 50 15.00 6.55 -4.84
CA GLY A 50 14.56 5.27 -4.28
C GLY A 50 13.18 5.37 -3.60
N PRO A 51 12.28 4.39 -3.80
CA PRO A 51 10.89 4.46 -3.33
C PRO A 51 10.80 4.68 -1.83
N LEU A 52 11.50 3.87 -1.04
CA LEU A 52 11.46 3.96 0.42
C LEU A 52 12.14 5.23 0.95
N GLN A 53 13.14 5.76 0.26
CA GLN A 53 13.75 7.05 0.58
C GLN A 53 12.78 8.21 0.34
N ARG A 54 11.91 8.11 -0.68
CA ARG A 54 10.82 9.06 -0.92
C ARG A 54 9.73 8.94 0.15
N VAL A 55 9.36 7.72 0.54
CA VAL A 55 8.41 7.47 1.65
C VAL A 55 8.92 8.06 2.96
N ALA A 56 10.16 7.76 3.35
CA ALA A 56 10.77 8.28 4.57
C ALA A 56 10.79 9.82 4.58
N GLN A 57 11.07 10.45 3.43
CA GLN A 57 11.02 11.90 3.29
C GLN A 57 9.62 12.49 3.42
N ALA A 58 8.64 11.90 2.74
CA ALA A 58 7.26 12.38 2.75
C ALA A 58 6.62 12.22 4.13
N SER A 59 6.89 11.11 4.83
CA SER A 59 6.33 10.82 6.16
C SER A 59 6.61 11.90 7.20
N ARG A 60 7.73 12.65 7.08
CA ARG A 60 8.08 13.76 7.99
C ARG A 60 7.09 14.94 7.94
N ARG A 61 6.18 14.95 6.97
CA ARG A 61 5.14 15.97 6.82
C ARG A 61 3.78 15.53 7.36
N LEU A 62 3.65 14.29 7.82
CA LEU A 62 2.39 13.82 8.37
C LEU A 62 2.04 14.60 9.65
N PRO A 63 0.79 15.08 9.78
CA PRO A 63 0.29 15.53 11.07
C PRO A 63 0.14 14.34 12.02
N ALA A 64 -0.08 14.62 13.31
CA ALA A 64 -0.47 13.58 14.25
C ALA A 64 -1.75 12.88 13.77
N GLY A 65 -1.75 11.54 13.77
CA GLY A 65 -2.84 10.72 13.23
C GLY A 65 -2.83 10.51 11.72
N GLY A 66 -1.92 11.16 10.97
CA GLY A 66 -1.75 10.92 9.54
C GLY A 66 -0.95 9.65 9.23
N ALA A 67 -1.14 9.11 8.02
CA ALA A 67 -0.45 7.92 7.53
C ALA A 67 -0.02 8.05 6.06
N VAL A 68 1.03 7.35 5.67
CA VAL A 68 1.37 7.12 4.26
C VAL A 68 0.35 6.16 3.65
N GLY A 69 -0.12 6.43 2.43
CA GLY A 69 -1.14 5.63 1.74
C GLY A 69 -0.70 5.08 0.37
N GLY A 70 -1.62 4.37 -0.29
CA GLY A 70 -1.49 3.92 -1.69
C GLY A 70 -0.24 3.07 -1.96
N TRP A 71 0.41 3.29 -3.12
CA TRP A 71 1.60 2.54 -3.54
C TRP A 71 2.71 2.58 -2.49
N ALA A 72 2.86 3.71 -1.80
CA ALA A 72 3.90 3.94 -0.82
C ALA A 72 3.67 3.12 0.46
N ALA A 73 2.42 3.03 0.91
CA ALA A 73 2.02 2.13 1.98
C ALA A 73 2.23 0.67 1.57
N ALA A 74 1.76 0.27 0.39
CA ALA A 74 1.91 -1.10 -0.12
C ALA A 74 3.38 -1.54 -0.20
N ARG A 75 4.25 -0.66 -0.71
CA ARG A 75 5.70 -0.90 -0.73
C ARG A 75 6.28 -1.04 0.67
N THR A 76 5.85 -0.21 1.60
CA THR A 76 6.30 -0.24 3.00
C THR A 76 5.81 -1.50 3.74
N LEU A 77 4.62 -1.98 3.41
CA LEU A 77 4.07 -3.24 3.92
C LEU A 77 4.74 -4.49 3.30
N GLY A 78 5.66 -4.32 2.36
CA GLY A 78 6.49 -5.39 1.80
C GLY A 78 6.21 -5.76 0.34
N VAL A 79 5.23 -5.12 -0.33
CA VAL A 79 4.92 -5.41 -1.74
C VAL A 79 5.93 -4.75 -2.65
N ARG A 80 6.97 -5.49 -3.04
CA ARG A 80 8.12 -4.94 -3.78
C ARG A 80 7.78 -4.45 -5.20
N ALA A 81 6.70 -4.94 -5.80
CA ALA A 81 6.27 -4.51 -7.13
C ALA A 81 5.90 -3.01 -7.20
N PHE A 82 5.54 -2.38 -6.08
CA PHE A 82 5.32 -0.94 -6.04
C PHE A 82 6.64 -0.18 -5.90
N ASP A 83 7.15 0.34 -7.00
CA ASP A 83 8.38 1.14 -7.07
C ASP A 83 8.14 2.67 -7.06
N GLY A 84 6.87 3.07 -7.08
CA GLY A 84 6.47 4.48 -7.08
C GLY A 84 6.72 5.19 -8.41
N LEU A 85 6.78 4.44 -9.50
CA LEU A 85 6.85 4.94 -10.87
C LEU A 85 5.52 4.68 -11.59
N ALA A 86 5.23 5.52 -12.59
CA ALA A 86 4.09 5.33 -13.48
C ALA A 86 4.32 4.11 -14.39
N THR A 87 3.33 3.77 -15.20
CA THR A 87 3.38 2.63 -16.14
C THR A 87 4.50 2.75 -17.18
N ASP A 88 5.05 3.95 -17.39
CA ASP A 88 6.23 4.19 -18.24
C ASP A 88 7.57 3.76 -17.58
N GLY A 89 7.55 3.35 -16.31
CA GLY A 89 8.71 2.93 -15.54
C GLY A 89 9.73 4.04 -15.30
N ARG A 90 9.36 5.32 -15.47
CA ARG A 90 10.28 6.46 -15.41
C ARG A 90 9.72 7.64 -14.63
N THR A 91 8.44 7.92 -14.80
CA THR A 91 7.78 9.08 -14.19
C THR A 91 7.46 8.78 -12.72
N PRO A 92 8.02 9.53 -11.75
CA PRO A 92 7.71 9.29 -10.34
C PRO A 92 6.27 9.65 -10.00
N ILE A 93 5.54 8.73 -9.35
CA ILE A 93 4.20 8.99 -8.81
C ILE A 93 4.33 9.61 -7.42
N ASP A 94 3.73 10.78 -7.19
CA ASP A 94 3.67 11.43 -5.88
C ASP A 94 3.35 10.46 -4.72
N VAL A 95 4.02 10.64 -3.58
CA VAL A 95 3.78 9.82 -2.37
C VAL A 95 2.44 10.22 -1.74
N PRO A 96 1.46 9.30 -1.60
CA PRO A 96 0.20 9.61 -0.95
C PRO A 96 0.35 9.74 0.56
N LEU A 97 -0.18 10.82 1.12
CA LEU A 97 -0.29 11.08 2.55
C LEU A 97 -1.78 11.23 2.91
N CYS A 98 -2.31 10.27 3.65
CA CYS A 98 -3.62 10.33 4.28
C CYS A 98 -3.51 11.18 5.54
N ILE A 99 -4.17 12.34 5.57
CA ILE A 99 -4.00 13.30 6.67
C ILE A 99 -5.22 13.43 7.58
N GLY A 100 -6.29 12.67 7.36
CA GLY A 100 -7.55 12.92 8.07
C GLY A 100 -8.31 14.12 7.48
N ALA A 101 -9.60 14.24 7.82
CA ALA A 101 -10.47 15.27 7.25
C ALA A 101 -10.31 16.63 7.95
N GLU A 102 -9.79 16.60 9.17
CA GLU A 102 -9.60 17.73 10.07
C GLU A 102 -8.29 18.49 9.82
N HIS A 103 -7.34 17.89 9.10
CA HIS A 103 -6.03 18.49 8.86
C HIS A 103 -5.91 19.10 7.46
N GLN A 104 -5.07 20.13 7.36
CA GLN A 104 -4.65 20.71 6.09
C GLN A 104 -3.13 20.86 6.07
N ILE A 105 -2.49 20.29 5.05
CA ILE A 105 -1.06 20.51 4.80
C ILE A 105 -0.85 21.07 3.41
N ARG A 106 0.15 21.93 3.26
CA ARG A 106 0.53 22.47 1.96
C ARG A 106 0.99 21.34 1.03
N SER A 107 0.33 21.23 -0.12
CA SER A 107 0.77 20.39 -1.23
C SER A 107 2.12 20.88 -1.76
N VAL A 108 3.04 19.95 -1.98
CA VAL A 108 4.38 20.20 -2.54
C VAL A 108 4.70 19.12 -3.58
N PRO A 109 5.59 19.40 -4.55
CA PRO A 109 5.98 18.40 -5.53
C PRO A 109 6.47 17.10 -4.88
N GLY A 110 6.09 15.95 -5.46
CA GLY A 110 6.43 14.63 -4.95
C GLY A 110 5.46 14.09 -3.90
N ILE A 111 4.40 14.83 -3.54
CA ILE A 111 3.44 14.47 -2.49
C ILE A 111 2.00 14.67 -2.98
N ARG A 112 1.16 13.67 -2.70
CA ARG A 112 -0.27 13.71 -2.91
C ARG A 112 -0.97 13.68 -1.57
N VAL A 113 -1.77 14.70 -1.27
CA VAL A 113 -2.51 14.78 -0.01
C VAL A 113 -3.91 14.18 -0.19
N TRP A 114 -4.29 13.26 0.68
CA TRP A 114 -5.66 12.72 0.79
C TRP A 114 -6.24 13.14 2.14
N ALA A 115 -7.20 14.07 2.12
CA ALA A 115 -7.87 14.61 3.31
C ALA A 115 -9.20 13.90 3.62
N ASP A 116 -9.26 12.58 3.36
CA ASP A 116 -10.43 11.78 3.71
C ASP A 116 -10.32 11.28 5.16
N SER A 117 -11.45 10.83 5.73
CA SER A 117 -11.50 10.17 7.04
C SER A 117 -10.41 9.10 7.17
N LEU A 118 -9.65 9.16 8.26
CA LEU A 118 -8.61 8.20 8.61
C LEU A 118 -8.75 7.82 10.10
N PRO A 119 -9.55 6.81 10.42
CA PRO A 119 -9.61 6.29 11.79
C PRO A 119 -8.25 5.75 12.23
N SER A 120 -7.98 5.79 13.54
CA SER A 120 -6.76 5.21 14.11
C SER A 120 -6.57 3.73 13.75
N ASP A 121 -7.67 2.98 13.67
CA ASP A 121 -7.67 1.53 13.38
C ASP A 121 -7.26 1.22 11.94
N ASP A 122 -7.18 2.24 11.08
CA ASP A 122 -6.70 2.17 9.71
C ASP A 122 -5.22 2.50 9.57
N VAL A 123 -4.51 2.71 10.68
CA VAL A 123 -3.10 3.07 10.70
C VAL A 123 -2.30 2.01 11.45
N VAL A 124 -1.20 1.58 10.84
CA VAL A 124 -0.19 0.71 11.44
C VAL A 124 1.18 1.36 11.31
N GLU A 125 2.08 1.06 12.24
CA GLU A 125 3.45 1.57 12.19
C GLU A 125 4.39 0.50 11.64
N VAL A 126 5.23 0.88 10.68
CA VAL A 126 6.30 0.02 10.12
C VAL A 126 7.61 0.79 10.23
N ASP A 127 8.55 0.29 11.03
CA ASP A 127 9.86 0.91 11.27
C ASP A 127 9.78 2.42 11.60
N GLY A 128 8.82 2.82 12.45
CA GLY A 128 8.62 4.23 12.83
C GLY A 128 7.90 5.09 11.80
N VAL A 129 7.38 4.50 10.72
CA VAL A 129 6.58 5.19 9.70
C VAL A 129 5.12 4.76 9.81
N PRO A 130 4.18 5.68 10.12
CA PRO A 130 2.76 5.37 10.09
C PRO A 130 2.30 5.21 8.64
N VAL A 131 1.68 4.06 8.36
CA VAL A 131 1.14 3.69 7.05
C VAL A 131 -0.28 3.19 7.21
N THR A 132 -1.09 3.26 6.15
CA THR A 132 -2.43 2.68 6.16
C THR A 132 -2.37 1.15 6.32
N THR A 133 -3.36 0.55 6.99
CA THR A 133 -3.50 -0.91 7.09
C THR A 133 -3.52 -1.57 5.70
N PRO A 134 -3.19 -2.87 5.57
CA PRO A 134 -3.27 -3.57 4.29
C PRO A 134 -4.62 -3.42 3.58
N GLU A 135 -5.72 -3.54 4.31
CA GLU A 135 -7.08 -3.43 3.76
C GLU A 135 -7.40 -2.00 3.31
N ARG A 136 -7.04 -1.00 4.12
CA ARG A 136 -7.19 0.41 3.77
C ARG A 136 -6.35 0.76 2.54
N THR A 137 -5.11 0.28 2.50
CA THR A 137 -4.18 0.47 1.38
C THR A 137 -4.73 -0.13 0.09
N CYS A 138 -5.24 -1.36 0.15
CA CYS A 138 -5.85 -2.04 -0.99
C CYS A 138 -7.10 -1.30 -1.48
N LEU A 139 -8.00 -0.93 -0.56
CA LEU A 139 -9.22 -0.17 -0.89
C LEU A 139 -8.89 1.17 -1.56
N ASP A 140 -7.99 1.94 -0.96
CA ASP A 140 -7.60 3.24 -1.50
C ASP A 140 -6.88 3.13 -2.85
N GLY A 141 -6.04 2.10 -3.01
CA GLY A 141 -5.35 1.78 -4.26
C GLY A 141 -6.35 1.48 -5.38
N MET A 142 -7.34 0.62 -5.13
CA MET A 142 -8.42 0.35 -6.09
C MET A 142 -9.26 1.60 -6.38
N ARG A 143 -9.64 2.36 -5.35
CA ARG A 143 -10.53 3.54 -5.47
C ARG A 143 -9.90 4.67 -6.28
N ARG A 144 -8.58 4.78 -6.27
CA ARG A 144 -7.82 5.90 -6.85
C ARG A 144 -6.95 5.52 -8.05
N ALA A 145 -7.07 4.28 -8.51
CA ALA A 145 -6.43 3.85 -9.74
C ALA A 145 -6.93 4.66 -10.95
N SER A 146 -6.10 4.77 -12.00
CA SER A 146 -6.43 5.45 -13.26
C SER A 146 -7.59 4.79 -14.01
N GLY A 147 -7.83 3.49 -13.78
CA GLY A 147 -8.87 2.73 -14.43
C GLY A 147 -9.12 1.37 -13.75
N PRO A 148 -10.09 0.60 -14.26
CA PRO A 148 -10.42 -0.72 -13.71
C PRO A 148 -9.24 -1.71 -13.77
N VAL A 149 -8.43 -1.64 -14.83
CA VAL A 149 -7.28 -2.53 -15.01
C VAL A 149 -6.26 -2.30 -13.90
N GLU A 150 -5.88 -1.05 -13.66
CA GLU A 150 -4.90 -0.68 -12.65
C GLU A 150 -5.43 -0.91 -11.23
N ALA A 151 -6.74 -0.79 -11.01
CA ALA A 151 -7.37 -1.18 -9.76
C ALA A 151 -7.20 -2.68 -9.50
N VAL A 152 -7.44 -3.52 -10.51
CA VAL A 152 -7.25 -4.98 -10.41
C VAL A 152 -5.78 -5.32 -10.19
N VAL A 153 -4.85 -4.70 -10.94
CA VAL A 153 -3.40 -4.90 -10.74
C VAL A 153 -2.99 -4.56 -9.32
N PHE A 154 -3.47 -3.44 -8.78
CA PHE A 154 -3.16 -3.05 -7.41
C PHE A 154 -3.64 -4.10 -6.41
N ALA A 155 -4.89 -4.54 -6.55
CA ALA A 155 -5.48 -5.55 -5.67
C ALA A 155 -4.75 -6.89 -5.80
N ASP A 156 -4.48 -7.36 -7.01
CA ASP A 156 -3.80 -8.62 -7.29
C ASP A 156 -2.42 -8.68 -6.65
N LEU A 157 -1.63 -7.60 -6.75
CA LEU A 157 -0.34 -7.50 -6.07
C LEU A 157 -0.46 -7.58 -4.54
N MET A 158 -1.50 -6.98 -3.96
CA MET A 158 -1.76 -7.06 -2.51
C MET A 158 -2.20 -8.45 -2.06
N PHE A 159 -3.05 -9.13 -2.85
CA PHE A 159 -3.47 -10.51 -2.61
C PHE A 159 -2.32 -11.49 -2.77
N HIS A 160 -1.54 -11.34 -3.85
CA HIS A 160 -0.38 -12.18 -4.14
C HIS A 160 0.69 -12.08 -3.04
N ALA A 161 0.87 -10.89 -2.47
CA ALA A 161 1.76 -10.69 -1.33
C ALA A 161 1.23 -11.28 0.00
N GLY A 162 0.00 -11.82 0.01
CA GLY A 162 -0.63 -12.38 1.21
C GLY A 162 -1.01 -11.34 2.27
N LEU A 163 -1.05 -10.05 1.92
CA LEU A 163 -1.34 -8.98 2.87
C LEU A 163 -2.84 -8.82 3.14
N VAL A 164 -3.68 -9.25 2.20
CA VAL A 164 -5.14 -9.20 2.30
C VAL A 164 -5.75 -10.50 1.79
N THR A 165 -6.94 -10.85 2.27
CA THR A 165 -7.77 -11.95 1.74
C THR A 165 -9.14 -11.43 1.37
N VAL A 166 -9.89 -12.20 0.56
CA VAL A 166 -11.21 -11.79 0.09
C VAL A 166 -12.13 -11.57 1.28
N GLU A 167 -12.08 -12.45 2.28
CA GLU A 167 -12.85 -12.39 3.52
C GLU A 167 -12.55 -11.10 4.28
N ARG A 168 -11.25 -10.80 4.51
CA ARG A 168 -10.82 -9.58 5.21
C ARG A 168 -11.27 -8.31 4.48
N MET A 169 -11.17 -8.31 3.15
CA MET A 169 -11.63 -7.18 2.34
C MET A 169 -13.16 -7.03 2.38
N ARG A 170 -13.92 -8.13 2.38
CA ARG A 170 -15.39 -8.11 2.53
C ARG A 170 -15.80 -7.53 3.88
N ASP A 171 -15.18 -7.99 4.96
CA ASP A 171 -15.45 -7.49 6.31
C ASP A 171 -15.07 -6.01 6.44
N TYR A 172 -13.91 -5.65 5.89
CA TYR A 172 -13.43 -4.27 5.87
C TYR A 172 -14.41 -3.35 5.13
N VAL A 173 -14.79 -3.68 3.90
CA VAL A 173 -15.77 -2.89 3.13
C VAL A 173 -17.14 -2.87 3.82
N GLY A 174 -17.54 -3.98 4.44
CA GLY A 174 -18.77 -4.09 5.23
C GLY A 174 -18.86 -3.08 6.38
N ARG A 175 -17.76 -2.87 7.10
CA ARG A 175 -17.65 -1.89 8.20
C ARG A 175 -17.61 -0.44 7.72
N HIS A 176 -17.22 -0.19 6.46
CA HIS A 176 -16.95 1.15 5.93
C HIS A 176 -17.93 1.58 4.82
N ARG A 177 -19.14 0.99 4.78
CA ARG A 177 -20.20 1.28 3.78
C ARG A 177 -20.61 2.75 3.67
N GLY A 178 -20.28 3.58 4.66
CA GLY A 178 -20.53 5.02 4.69
C GLY A 178 -19.50 5.89 3.96
N TRP A 179 -18.35 5.35 3.54
CA TRP A 179 -17.25 6.11 2.93
C TRP A 179 -17.44 6.42 1.44
N ARG A 180 -18.70 6.65 1.02
CA ARG A 180 -19.01 6.97 -0.36
C ARG A 180 -18.42 8.34 -0.73
N GLY A 181 -17.36 8.28 -1.53
CA GLY A 181 -16.85 9.26 -2.48
C GLY A 181 -17.02 10.74 -2.13
N HIS A 182 -16.00 11.34 -1.52
CA HIS A 182 -15.74 12.77 -1.64
C HIS A 182 -14.52 12.93 -2.54
N SER A 183 -14.74 12.81 -3.85
CA SER A 183 -13.74 13.19 -4.84
C SER A 183 -13.60 14.71 -4.84
N SER A 184 -12.75 15.24 -3.96
CA SER A 184 -12.40 16.66 -3.91
C SER A 184 -11.00 16.85 -4.50
N GLY A 185 -10.89 16.70 -5.81
CA GLY A 185 -9.76 17.15 -6.62
C GLY A 185 -10.31 17.86 -7.85
N PRO A 186 -9.66 18.92 -8.37
CA PRO A 186 -10.23 19.74 -9.42
C PRO A 186 -10.50 18.91 -10.67
N ALA A 187 -11.71 19.09 -11.22
CA ALA A 187 -12.20 18.45 -12.43
C ALA A 187 -11.21 18.66 -13.59
N GLY A 188 -10.64 17.56 -14.08
CA GLY A 188 -9.65 17.61 -15.15
C GLY A 188 -9.32 16.23 -15.73
N ALA A 189 -10.27 15.31 -15.76
CA ALA A 189 -10.34 14.17 -16.67
C ALA A 189 -11.63 13.42 -16.33
N ALA A 190 -12.55 13.33 -17.28
CA ALA A 190 -13.74 12.49 -17.18
C ALA A 190 -13.33 11.01 -17.17
N ALA A 191 -12.88 10.50 -16.01
CA ALA A 191 -12.77 9.08 -15.78
C ALA A 191 -14.17 8.55 -15.51
N ARG A 192 -14.75 7.89 -16.52
CA ARG A 192 -15.88 6.98 -16.29
C ARG A 192 -15.50 6.05 -15.14
N ARG A 193 -16.40 5.98 -14.16
CA ARG A 193 -16.39 5.00 -13.06
C ARG A 193 -15.87 3.65 -13.58
N PRO A 194 -14.82 3.06 -13.00
CA PRO A 194 -14.69 1.62 -13.09
C PRO A 194 -15.91 1.00 -12.39
N PRO A 195 -16.57 -0.01 -12.99
CA PRO A 195 -17.54 -0.80 -12.25
C PRO A 195 -16.81 -1.39 -11.03
N VAL A 196 -17.41 -1.26 -9.86
CA VAL A 196 -17.06 -2.14 -8.74
C VAL A 196 -17.24 -3.57 -9.28
N PRO A 197 -16.24 -4.46 -9.21
CA PRO A 197 -16.45 -5.84 -9.62
C PRO A 197 -17.63 -6.39 -8.82
N GLN A 198 -18.75 -6.69 -9.47
CA GLN A 198 -19.87 -7.44 -8.90
C GLN A 198 -19.48 -8.93 -8.75
N CYS A 199 -18.28 -9.20 -8.22
CA CYS A 199 -17.77 -10.55 -8.00
C CYS A 199 -18.02 -11.04 -6.56
N LEU A 200 -18.65 -10.21 -5.71
CA LEU A 200 -19.43 -10.72 -4.60
C LEU A 200 -20.85 -10.92 -5.11
N GLY A 201 -21.17 -12.14 -5.55
CA GLY A 201 -22.56 -12.56 -5.58
C GLY A 201 -23.12 -12.42 -4.16
N ASP A 202 -24.34 -11.90 -4.06
CA ASP A 202 -25.11 -11.97 -2.84
C ASP A 202 -25.12 -13.44 -2.34
N PRO A 203 -24.93 -13.72 -1.04
CA PRO A 203 -25.19 -15.06 -0.54
C PRO A 203 -26.67 -15.37 -0.79
N ASN A 204 -26.93 -16.33 -1.67
CA ASN A 204 -28.23 -16.96 -1.82
C ASN A 204 -28.70 -17.42 -0.42
N PRO A 205 -29.82 -16.90 0.11
CA PRO A 205 -30.29 -17.27 1.45
C PRO A 205 -30.92 -18.67 1.50
N ASP A 206 -31.06 -19.37 0.37
CA ASP A 206 -31.75 -20.65 0.32
C ASP A 206 -30.88 -21.80 -0.22
N GLY A 207 -30.61 -22.79 0.63
CA GLY A 207 -30.50 -24.19 0.21
C GLY A 207 -29.10 -24.81 0.17
N VAL A 208 -28.69 -25.36 1.31
CA VAL A 208 -27.69 -26.44 1.37
C VAL A 208 -28.33 -27.73 0.86
N ASP A 209 -27.78 -28.36 -0.19
CA ASP A 209 -27.95 -29.81 -0.42
C ASP A 209 -26.61 -30.51 -0.21
N SER A 210 -26.42 -31.01 1.01
CA SER A 210 -25.28 -31.79 1.45
C SER A 210 -25.44 -33.26 1.05
N ARG A 211 -25.43 -33.57 -0.26
CA ARG A 211 -25.35 -34.95 -0.78
C ARG A 211 -24.57 -35.07 -2.09
N ARG A 212 -23.25 -34.93 -2.04
CA ARG A 212 -22.35 -35.58 -3.01
C ARG A 212 -20.98 -35.76 -2.36
N GLY A 213 -20.73 -36.96 -1.87
CA GLY A 213 -19.38 -37.40 -1.50
C GLY A 213 -18.47 -37.50 -2.74
N PRO A 214 -17.14 -37.50 -2.55
CA PRO A 214 -16.19 -37.58 -3.65
C PRO A 214 -16.29 -38.93 -4.38
N PRO A 215 -16.01 -38.98 -5.70
CA PRO A 215 -16.00 -40.24 -6.45
C PRO A 215 -14.81 -41.12 -6.05
N GLU A 216 -15.06 -42.41 -5.85
CA GLU A 216 -14.06 -43.42 -5.53
C GLU A 216 -13.07 -43.67 -6.69
N PRO A 217 -11.81 -44.03 -6.40
CA PRO A 217 -10.84 -44.41 -7.42
C PRO A 217 -11.11 -45.81 -7.97
N HIS A 218 -11.15 -45.93 -9.31
CA HIS A 218 -11.24 -47.19 -10.03
C HIS A 218 -10.05 -48.12 -9.73
N VAL A 219 -10.31 -49.20 -9.01
CA VAL A 219 -9.40 -50.36 -8.88
C VAL A 219 -9.59 -51.27 -10.09
N GLN A 220 -8.53 -51.51 -10.86
CA GLN A 220 -8.48 -52.58 -11.87
C GLN A 220 -8.39 -53.95 -11.18
N PRO A 221 -9.16 -54.97 -11.60
CA PRO A 221 -9.03 -56.30 -11.02
C PRO A 221 -7.75 -56.99 -11.49
N ALA A 222 -7.00 -57.50 -10.51
CA ALA A 222 -5.84 -58.36 -10.69
C ALA A 222 -6.27 -59.72 -11.29
N GLY A 223 -5.67 -60.10 -12.42
CA GLY A 223 -5.69 -61.47 -12.93
C GLY A 223 -4.73 -62.34 -12.13
N ALA A 224 -5.25 -63.42 -11.54
CA ALA A 224 -4.48 -64.46 -10.84
C ALA A 224 -4.28 -65.69 -11.77
N PRO A 225 -3.46 -66.71 -11.40
CA PRO A 225 -2.41 -67.26 -12.24
C PRO A 225 -2.78 -68.57 -12.95
N SER A 226 -2.02 -68.92 -14.00
CA SER A 226 -2.00 -70.29 -14.54
C SER A 226 -0.59 -70.87 -14.40
N ILE A 227 -0.51 -71.99 -13.70
CA ILE A 227 0.70 -72.79 -13.45
C ILE A 227 0.55 -74.10 -14.25
N ALA A 228 1.64 -74.50 -14.93
CA ALA A 228 2.19 -75.87 -15.00
C ALA A 228 2.68 -76.27 -16.42
N GLY A 229 3.92 -76.75 -16.48
CA GLY A 229 4.54 -77.45 -17.61
C GLY A 229 3.95 -78.86 -17.82
N PRO A 230 4.67 -79.84 -18.37
CA PRO A 230 6.13 -80.05 -18.31
C PRO A 230 6.95 -79.57 -19.52
#